data_AF-A0A820JV74-F1
#
_entry.id   AF-A0A820JV74-F1
#
_cell.length_a   1.000
_cell.length_b   1.000
_cell.length_c   1.000
_cell.angle_alpha   90.00
_cell.angle_beta   90.00
_cell.angle_gamma   90.00
#
_symmetry.space_group_name_H-M   'P 1'
#
loop_
_entity.id
_entity.type
_entity.pdbx_description
1 polymer ?
#
loop_
_entity_poly.entity_id
_entity_poly.type
_entity_poly.pdbx_seq_one_letter_code
_entity_poly.pdbx_strand_id
1 'polypeptide(L)'
;MILNTLTTETNNDGPSFYNNVYIKPWCRISAYAIGLLTGYIVIITGREYHINKRSKIIVTIIIIVISLMWLLVTNSDSIRASGLSRSITVVYMSLSRTLWSIIIGWLLFICSINQGGIVTQILSWPIWTSLARINYSCYLVHSTILHIIIFNQTMPFYYQGYLAINNFISHIFFSYAAAILVSIVFETPFFIMEKKLFKR
;
A
#
# COMPACT_ATOMS: atom_id res chain seq x y z
N MET A 1 -2.39 31.00 -29.96
CA MET A 1 -1.48 29.91 -30.44
C MET A 1 -0.67 29.28 -29.31
N ILE A 2 -0.24 30.04 -28.29
CA ILE A 2 0.59 29.54 -27.16
C ILE A 2 -0.23 28.79 -26.07
N LEU A 3 -1.56 28.97 -26.03
CA LEU A 3 -2.42 28.27 -25.04
C LEU A 3 -2.67 26.79 -25.38
N ASN A 4 -2.57 26.39 -26.66
CA ASN A 4 -2.81 25.01 -27.11
C ASN A 4 -1.55 24.11 -27.00
N THR A 5 -0.37 24.72 -26.87
CA THR A 5 0.89 23.99 -26.65
C THR A 5 1.05 23.54 -25.19
N LEU A 6 0.45 24.25 -24.23
CA LEU A 6 0.47 23.86 -22.82
C LEU A 6 -0.53 22.74 -22.49
N THR A 7 -1.61 22.61 -23.26
CA THR A 7 -2.60 21.52 -23.09
C THR A 7 -2.20 20.24 -23.81
N THR A 8 -1.26 20.30 -24.76
CA THR A 8 -0.73 19.13 -25.47
C THR A 8 0.37 18.42 -24.67
N GLU A 9 1.15 19.11 -23.84
CA GLU A 9 2.09 18.45 -22.92
C GLU A 9 1.35 17.66 -21.83
N THR A 10 0.25 18.20 -21.29
CA THR A 10 -0.50 17.53 -20.20
C THR A 10 -1.22 16.24 -20.60
N ASN A 11 -1.40 15.98 -21.89
CA ASN A 11 -2.11 14.80 -22.40
C ASN A 11 -1.20 13.58 -22.65
N ASN A 12 0.13 13.75 -22.61
CA ASN A 12 1.11 12.66 -22.78
C ASN A 12 1.75 12.19 -21.46
N ASP A 13 1.25 12.65 -20.31
CA ASP A 13 1.89 12.45 -19.00
C ASP A 13 1.57 11.09 -18.33
N GLY A 14 0.50 10.41 -18.77
CA GLY A 14 0.13 9.09 -18.27
C GLY A 14 1.23 8.03 -18.45
N PRO A 15 1.72 7.80 -19.69
CA PRO A 15 2.81 6.84 -19.94
C PRO A 15 4.16 7.32 -19.38
N SER A 16 4.40 8.64 -19.31
CA SER A 16 5.66 9.19 -18.80
C SER A 16 5.78 9.04 -17.28
N PHE A 17 4.70 9.23 -16.50
CA PHE A 17 4.70 9.02 -15.06
C PHE A 17 4.85 7.54 -14.69
N TYR A 18 4.16 6.64 -15.40
CA TYR A 18 4.28 5.20 -15.18
C TYR A 18 5.73 4.73 -15.36
N ASN A 19 6.36 5.13 -16.47
CA ASN A 19 7.74 4.77 -16.79
C ASN A 19 8.79 5.51 -15.94
N ASN A 20 8.52 6.74 -15.49
CA ASN A 20 9.51 7.55 -14.78
C ASN A 20 9.41 7.52 -13.25
N VAL A 21 8.25 7.15 -12.68
CA VAL A 21 8.01 7.23 -11.23
C VAL A 21 7.41 5.95 -10.67
N TYR A 22 6.55 5.26 -11.43
CA TYR A 22 5.82 4.11 -10.91
C TYR A 22 6.63 2.81 -10.95
N ILE A 23 7.23 2.51 -12.11
CA ILE A 23 7.97 1.25 -12.34
C ILE A 23 9.39 1.27 -11.78
N LYS A 24 9.94 2.46 -11.52
CA LYS A 24 11.34 2.65 -11.12
C LYS A 24 11.55 2.35 -9.64
N PRO A 25 12.45 1.40 -9.28
CA PRO A 25 12.59 0.91 -7.91
C PRO A 25 13.21 1.93 -6.95
N TRP A 26 14.01 2.88 -7.45
CA TRP A 26 14.65 3.90 -6.62
C TRP A 26 13.65 4.81 -5.91
N CYS A 27 12.45 5.03 -6.46
CA CYS A 27 11.37 5.77 -5.80
C CYS A 27 10.77 5.03 -4.59
N ARG A 28 11.18 3.78 -4.33
CA ARG A 28 10.73 2.96 -3.19
C ARG A 28 11.84 2.64 -2.19
N ILE A 29 13.08 3.09 -2.44
CA ILE A 29 14.24 2.73 -1.63
C ILE A 29 14.11 3.21 -0.17
N SER A 30 13.46 4.35 0.06
CA SER A 30 13.24 4.89 1.40
C SER A 30 12.40 3.95 2.27
N ALA A 31 11.33 3.36 1.70
CA ALA A 31 10.48 2.42 2.40
C ALA A 31 11.26 1.15 2.81
N TYR A 32 12.08 0.62 1.89
CA TYR A 32 12.93 -0.54 2.17
C TYR A 32 13.98 -0.24 3.26
N ALA A 33 14.64 0.92 3.18
CA ALA A 33 15.63 1.33 4.18
C ALA A 33 15.01 1.46 5.57
N ILE A 34 13.85 2.11 5.68
CA ILE A 34 13.13 2.26 6.96
C ILE A 34 12.70 0.90 7.52
N GLY A 35 12.19 0.00 6.66
CA GLY A 35 11.83 -1.35 7.07
C GLY A 35 13.02 -2.14 7.61
N LEU A 36 14.17 -2.08 6.92
CA LEU A 36 15.40 -2.76 7.32
C LEU A 36 15.94 -2.20 8.64
N LEU A 37 15.97 -0.87 8.79
CA LEU A 37 16.36 -0.20 10.03
C LEU A 37 15.43 -0.59 11.19
N THR A 38 14.12 -0.61 10.96
CA THR A 38 13.14 -1.02 11.98
C THR A 38 13.38 -2.47 12.40
N GLY A 39 13.58 -3.37 11.45
CA GLY A 39 13.89 -4.78 11.74
C GLY A 39 15.18 -4.93 12.55
N TYR A 40 16.23 -4.18 12.21
CA TYR A 40 17.50 -4.17 12.94
C TYR A 40 17.33 -3.68 14.39
N ILE A 41 16.57 -2.60 14.58
CA ILE A 41 16.24 -2.07 15.91
C ILE A 41 15.48 -3.12 16.73
N VAL A 42 14.51 -3.81 16.15
CA VAL A 42 13.74 -4.86 16.83
C VAL A 42 14.65 -6.00 17.31
N ILE A 43 15.62 -6.41 16.49
CA ILE A 43 16.57 -7.48 16.84
C ILE A 43 17.45 -7.07 18.03
N ILE A 44 17.98 -5.84 18.04
CA ILE A 44 18.84 -5.34 19.13
C ILE A 44 18.05 -5.11 20.42
N THR A 45 16.88 -4.50 20.29
CA THR A 45 16.08 -4.05 21.44
C THR A 45 15.55 -5.24 22.24
N GLY A 46 15.32 -6.38 21.59
CA GLY A 46 14.77 -7.58 22.22
C GLY A 46 13.29 -7.40 22.62
N ARG A 47 12.63 -8.52 22.94
CA ARG A 47 11.19 -8.52 23.29
C ARG A 47 10.88 -7.98 24.68
N GLU A 48 11.90 -7.82 25.53
CA GLU A 48 11.75 -7.42 26.94
C GLU A 48 11.89 -5.91 27.16
N TYR A 49 12.10 -5.12 26.11
CA TYR A 49 12.19 -3.68 26.22
C TYR A 49 10.85 -3.04 26.58
N HIS A 50 10.85 -2.25 27.65
CA HIS A 50 9.64 -1.60 28.14
C HIS A 50 9.66 -0.09 27.87
N ILE A 51 8.68 0.38 27.09
CA ILE A 51 8.48 1.82 26.85
C ILE A 51 7.55 2.38 27.93
N ASN A 52 7.87 3.59 28.40
CA ASN A 52 6.99 4.36 29.29
C ASN A 52 5.62 4.58 28.63
N LYS A 53 4.54 4.24 29.35
CA LYS A 53 3.15 4.35 28.85
C LYS A 53 2.82 5.72 28.25
N ARG A 54 3.30 6.80 28.87
CA ARG A 54 3.08 8.18 28.39
C ARG A 54 3.76 8.44 27.04
N SER A 55 5.04 8.07 26.91
CA SER A 55 5.79 8.24 25.66
C SER A 55 5.15 7.45 24.51
N LYS A 56 4.74 6.21 24.77
CA LYS A 56 4.03 5.38 23.79
C LYS A 56 2.75 6.05 23.27
N ILE A 57 1.90 6.54 24.17
CA ILE A 57 0.63 7.20 23.79
C ILE A 57 0.90 8.46 22.97
N ILE A 58 1.85 9.29 23.41
CA ILE A 58 2.22 10.53 22.71
C ILE A 58 2.68 10.21 21.29
N VAL A 59 3.62 9.28 21.10
CA VAL A 59 4.14 8.94 19.78
C VAL A 59 3.06 8.34 18.88
N THR A 60 2.19 7.47 19.42
CA THR A 60 1.07 6.90 18.66
C THR A 60 0.06 7.97 18.23
N ILE A 61 -0.29 8.93 19.11
CA ILE A 61 -1.19 10.04 18.76
C ILE A 61 -0.55 10.92 17.68
N ILE A 62 0.73 11.27 17.83
CA ILE A 62 1.46 12.06 16.83
C ILE A 62 1.40 11.37 15.46
N ILE A 63 1.64 10.06 15.41
CA ILE A 63 1.57 9.28 14.18
C ILE A 63 0.17 9.29 13.56
N ILE A 64 -0.88 9.12 14.37
CA ILE A 64 -2.27 9.16 13.89
C ILE A 64 -2.58 10.55 13.33
N VAL A 65 -2.23 11.62 14.04
CA VAL A 65 -2.45 13.01 13.59
C VAL A 65 -1.69 13.30 12.29
N ILE A 66 -0.42 12.89 12.19
CA ILE A 66 0.37 13.04 10.95
C ILE A 66 -0.29 12.27 9.81
N SER A 67 -0.77 11.04 10.05
CA SER A 67 -1.42 10.23 9.02
C SER A 67 -2.73 10.86 8.52
N LEU A 68 -3.56 11.39 9.42
CA LEU A 68 -4.83 12.03 9.10
C LEU A 68 -4.60 13.37 8.38
N MET A 69 -3.67 14.19 8.86
CA MET A 69 -3.25 15.41 8.17
C MET A 69 -2.78 15.10 6.75
N TRP A 70 -2.01 14.03 6.57
CA TRP A 70 -1.52 13.62 5.26
C TRP A 70 -2.64 13.16 4.32
N LEU A 71 -3.62 12.42 4.84
CA LEU A 71 -4.82 11.94 4.13
C LEU A 71 -5.75 13.09 3.68
N LEU A 72 -5.88 14.13 4.51
CA LEU A 72 -6.69 15.31 4.18
C LEU A 72 -6.07 16.12 3.04
N VAL A 73 -4.73 16.19 2.98
CA VAL A 73 -4.02 16.83 1.87
C VAL A 73 -4.23 16.06 0.55
N THR A 74 -4.19 14.72 0.57
CA THR A 74 -4.42 13.89 -0.65
C THR A 74 -5.82 14.00 -1.24
N ASN A 75 -6.86 14.13 -0.42
CA ASN A 75 -8.27 14.07 -0.88
C ASN A 75 -8.76 15.38 -1.50
N SER A 76 -7.88 16.34 -1.65
CA SER A 76 -8.24 17.62 -2.19
C SER A 76 -7.92 17.63 -3.70
N ASP A 77 -8.96 17.54 -4.51
CA ASP A 77 -8.97 18.11 -5.86
C ASP A 77 -8.48 19.59 -5.87
N SER A 78 -8.34 20.20 -4.70
CA SER A 78 -7.63 21.46 -4.50
C SER A 78 -6.12 21.42 -4.79
N ILE A 79 -5.37 20.31 -4.75
CA ILE A 79 -3.93 20.39 -5.15
C ILE A 79 -3.81 20.76 -6.65
N ARG A 80 -4.73 20.27 -7.49
CA ARG A 80 -4.81 20.64 -8.91
C ARG A 80 -5.61 21.93 -9.14
N ALA A 81 -6.65 22.20 -8.34
CA ALA A 81 -7.50 23.39 -8.51
C ALA A 81 -7.02 24.66 -7.78
N SER A 82 -6.15 24.56 -6.76
CA SER A 82 -5.74 25.70 -5.91
C SER A 82 -4.42 26.37 -6.31
N GLY A 83 -3.76 25.92 -7.39
CA GLY A 83 -2.49 26.51 -7.81
C GLY A 83 -1.38 26.37 -6.75
N LEU A 84 -1.38 25.25 -6.00
CA LEU A 84 -0.38 24.99 -4.97
C LEU A 84 1.02 25.01 -5.59
N SER A 85 1.96 25.71 -4.94
CA SER A 85 3.33 25.88 -5.47
C SER A 85 3.97 24.55 -5.84
N ARG A 86 4.59 24.48 -7.02
CA ARG A 86 5.25 23.27 -7.56
C ARG A 86 6.24 22.67 -6.57
N SER A 87 6.89 23.49 -5.75
CA SER A 87 7.80 23.05 -4.70
C SER A 87 7.12 22.18 -3.64
N ILE A 88 5.94 22.59 -3.17
CA ILE A 88 5.18 21.87 -2.13
C ILE A 88 4.73 20.51 -2.66
N THR A 89 4.25 20.45 -3.90
CA THR A 89 3.81 19.20 -4.54
C THR A 89 4.96 18.20 -4.70
N VAL A 90 6.15 18.64 -5.11
CA VAL A 90 7.32 17.76 -5.26
C VAL A 90 7.81 17.22 -3.92
N VAL A 91 7.86 18.08 -2.91
CA VAL A 91 8.23 17.70 -1.53
C VAL A 91 7.23 16.68 -0.99
N TYR A 92 5.94 16.94 -1.17
CA TYR A 92 4.85 16.05 -0.76
C TYR A 92 4.95 14.68 -1.44
N MET A 93 5.07 14.64 -2.76
CA MET A 93 5.15 13.38 -3.52
C MET A 93 6.36 12.53 -3.10
N SER A 94 7.46 13.16 -2.73
CA SER A 94 8.70 12.49 -2.31
C SER A 94 8.65 11.97 -0.87
N LEU A 95 8.05 12.72 0.06
CA LEU A 95 8.01 12.38 1.49
C LEU A 95 6.84 11.48 1.88
N SER A 96 5.74 11.48 1.11
CA SER A 96 4.54 10.68 1.39
C SER A 96 4.85 9.24 1.76
N ARG A 97 5.61 8.57 0.90
CA ARG A 97 5.93 7.14 1.03
C ARG A 97 6.88 6.89 2.21
N THR A 98 7.82 7.81 2.42
CA THR A 98 8.80 7.74 3.52
C THR A 98 8.11 7.89 4.87
N LEU A 99 7.22 8.87 5.01
CA LEU A 99 6.43 9.08 6.23
C LEU A 99 5.52 7.90 6.50
N TRP A 100 4.81 7.39 5.49
CA TRP A 100 3.98 6.19 5.64
C TRP A 100 4.78 4.98 6.12
N SER A 101 6.01 4.82 5.62
CA SER A 101 6.90 3.73 6.04
C SER A 101 7.37 3.88 7.48
N ILE A 102 7.63 5.10 7.96
CA ILE A 102 7.97 5.37 9.37
C ILE A 102 6.80 5.02 10.28
N ILE A 103 5.57 5.38 9.88
CA ILE A 103 4.35 5.08 10.62
C ILE A 103 4.19 3.57 10.80
N ILE A 104 4.33 2.79 9.71
CA ILE A 104 4.28 1.33 9.76
C ILE A 104 5.44 0.77 10.58
N GLY A 105 6.65 1.33 10.45
CA GLY A 105 7.82 0.90 11.21
C GLY A 105 7.60 1.02 12.72
N TRP A 106 7.08 2.15 13.19
CA TRP A 106 6.72 2.33 14.60
C TRP A 106 5.66 1.34 15.07
N LEU A 107 4.63 1.10 14.26
CA LEU A 107 3.59 0.12 14.56
C LEU A 107 4.19 -1.29 14.74
N LEU A 108 5.04 -1.72 13.81
CA LEU A 108 5.72 -3.01 13.89
C LEU A 108 6.62 -3.12 15.12
N PHE A 109 7.35 -2.05 15.43
CA PHE A 109 8.20 -1.98 16.63
C PHE A 109 7.38 -2.17 17.91
N ILE A 110 6.28 -1.43 18.09
CA ILE A 110 5.38 -1.59 19.24
C ILE A 110 4.78 -3.00 19.31
N CYS A 111 4.40 -3.57 18.17
CA CYS A 111 3.86 -4.92 18.11
C CYS A 111 4.91 -5.96 18.52
N SER A 112 6.18 -5.75 18.16
CA SER A 112 7.29 -6.68 18.46
C SER A 112 7.62 -6.78 19.95
N ILE A 113 7.48 -5.68 20.70
CA ILE A 113 7.69 -5.62 22.16
C ILE A 113 6.44 -6.02 22.95
N ASN A 114 5.39 -6.55 22.30
CA ASN A 114 4.10 -6.92 22.90
C ASN A 114 3.37 -5.76 23.64
N GLN A 115 3.74 -4.51 23.37
CA GLN A 115 3.14 -3.34 24.03
C GLN A 115 2.02 -2.66 23.23
N GLY A 116 1.64 -3.23 22.08
CA GLY A 116 0.60 -2.70 21.19
C GLY A 116 -0.84 -2.97 21.65
N GLY A 117 -1.03 -3.71 22.74
CA GLY A 117 -2.35 -3.97 23.32
C GLY A 117 -3.29 -4.62 22.29
N ILE A 118 -4.45 -4.00 22.07
CA ILE A 118 -5.49 -4.48 21.14
C ILE A 118 -4.93 -4.65 19.72
N VAL A 119 -4.06 -3.75 19.26
CA VAL A 119 -3.54 -3.80 17.89
C VAL A 119 -2.66 -5.02 17.68
N THR A 120 -1.82 -5.38 18.66
CA THR A 120 -1.03 -6.61 18.62
C THR A 120 -1.94 -7.84 18.60
N GLN A 121 -3.03 -7.85 19.38
CA GLN A 121 -3.97 -8.97 19.39
C GLN A 121 -4.65 -9.17 18.05
N ILE A 122 -5.13 -8.07 17.44
CA ILE A 122 -5.75 -8.10 16.11
C ILE A 122 -4.73 -8.61 15.09
N LEU A 123 -3.53 -8.03 15.03
CA LEU A 123 -2.51 -8.42 14.03
C LEU A 123 -1.96 -9.83 14.24
N SER A 124 -2.01 -10.38 15.46
CA SER A 124 -1.54 -11.74 15.76
C SER A 124 -2.59 -12.82 15.47
N TRP A 125 -3.77 -12.45 14.95
CA TRP A 125 -4.80 -13.43 14.64
C TRP A 125 -4.39 -14.38 13.49
N PRO A 126 -4.70 -15.68 13.60
CA PRO A 126 -4.35 -16.68 12.58
C PRO A 126 -5.05 -16.44 11.23
N ILE A 127 -6.13 -15.66 11.22
CA ILE A 127 -6.83 -15.30 9.98
C ILE A 127 -5.93 -14.51 9.02
N TRP A 128 -5.02 -13.68 9.54
CA TRP A 128 -4.07 -12.92 8.73
C TRP A 128 -3.08 -13.83 8.02
N THR A 129 -2.70 -14.96 8.65
CA THR A 129 -1.83 -15.95 8.04
C THR A 129 -2.48 -16.60 6.83
N SER A 130 -3.77 -16.96 6.93
CA SER A 130 -4.53 -17.51 5.80
C SER A 130 -4.75 -16.48 4.70
N LEU A 131 -5.09 -15.24 5.09
CA LEU A 131 -5.32 -14.15 4.14
C LEU A 131 -4.03 -13.76 3.39
N ALA A 132 -2.87 -13.80 4.06
CA ALA A 132 -1.58 -13.51 3.44
C ALA A 132 -1.25 -14.47 2.30
N ARG A 133 -1.63 -15.75 2.40
CA ARG A 133 -1.44 -16.74 1.32
C ARG A 133 -2.29 -16.41 0.10
N ILE A 134 -3.58 -16.15 0.31
CA ILE A 134 -4.51 -15.77 -0.77
C ILE A 134 -4.10 -14.45 -1.41
N ASN A 135 -3.59 -13.50 -0.62
CA ASN A 135 -3.11 -12.21 -1.12
C ASN A 135 -1.97 -12.33 -2.12
N TYR A 136 -1.07 -13.30 -1.96
CA TYR A 136 -0.01 -13.55 -2.93
C TYR A 136 -0.59 -13.95 -4.29
N SER A 137 -1.50 -14.93 -4.30
CA SER A 137 -2.21 -15.35 -5.51
C SER A 137 -3.05 -14.22 -6.12
N CYS A 138 -3.69 -13.40 -5.27
CA CYS A 138 -4.44 -12.23 -5.70
C CYS A 138 -3.56 -11.20 -6.39
N TYR A 139 -2.39 -10.88 -5.83
CA TYR A 139 -1.46 -9.92 -6.42
C TYR A 139 -1.05 -10.28 -7.86
N LEU A 140 -0.79 -11.57 -8.12
CA LEU A 140 -0.40 -12.05 -9.46
C LEU A 140 -1.55 -11.92 -10.47
N VAL A 141 -2.77 -12.29 -10.08
CA VAL A 141 -3.93 -12.34 -10.99
C VAL A 141 -4.58 -10.97 -11.15
N HIS A 142 -4.51 -10.12 -10.13
CA HIS A 142 -5.13 -8.81 -10.08
C HIS A 142 -4.76 -7.93 -11.26
N SER A 143 -3.46 -7.85 -11.61
CA SER A 143 -2.99 -7.05 -12.74
C SER A 143 -3.62 -7.50 -14.07
N THR A 144 -3.79 -8.81 -14.27
CA THR A 144 -4.40 -9.36 -15.48
C THR A 144 -5.89 -9.02 -15.55
N ILE A 145 -6.61 -9.14 -14.43
CA ILE A 145 -8.04 -8.82 -14.33
C ILE A 145 -8.28 -7.33 -14.58
N LEU A 146 -7.45 -6.45 -14.01
CA LEU A 146 -7.52 -5.02 -14.27
C LEU A 146 -7.40 -4.71 -15.75
N HIS A 147 -6.42 -5.30 -16.45
CA HIS A 147 -6.27 -5.09 -17.89
C HIS A 147 -7.49 -5.57 -18.67
N ILE A 148 -8.02 -6.76 -18.37
CA ILE A 148 -9.22 -7.28 -19.03
C ILE A 148 -10.39 -6.31 -18.87
N ILE A 149 -10.64 -5.82 -17.65
CA ILE A 149 -11.74 -4.91 -17.38
C ILE A 149 -11.56 -3.58 -18.13
N ILE A 150 -10.35 -3.01 -18.11
CA ILE A 150 -10.04 -1.75 -18.81
C ILE A 150 -10.17 -1.89 -20.33
N PHE A 151 -9.65 -2.97 -20.93
CA PHE A 151 -9.74 -3.18 -22.39
C PHE A 151 -11.16 -3.46 -22.88
N ASN A 152 -12.05 -3.94 -22.01
CA ASN A 152 -13.46 -4.13 -22.33
C ASN A 152 -14.32 -2.87 -22.13
N GLN A 153 -13.74 -1.75 -21.63
CA GLN A 153 -14.48 -0.49 -21.51
C GLN A 153 -14.63 0.18 -22.87
N THR A 154 -15.89 0.36 -23.29
CA THR A 154 -16.25 1.00 -24.57
C THR A 154 -16.66 2.47 -24.42
N MET A 155 -16.93 2.92 -23.19
CA MET A 155 -17.38 4.28 -22.86
C MET A 155 -16.34 5.03 -22.03
N PRO A 156 -16.21 6.35 -22.18
CA PRO A 156 -15.29 7.16 -21.39
C PRO A 156 -15.66 7.12 -19.90
N PHE A 157 -14.64 7.04 -19.04
CA PHE A 157 -14.81 6.92 -17.60
C PHE A 157 -15.12 8.29 -16.96
N TYR A 158 -16.35 8.47 -16.48
CA TYR A 158 -16.73 9.66 -15.70
C TYR A 158 -16.41 9.44 -14.22
N TYR A 159 -15.47 10.24 -13.70
CA TYR A 159 -15.09 10.16 -12.30
C TYR A 159 -16.16 10.77 -11.40
N GLN A 160 -16.95 9.91 -10.75
CA GLN A 160 -17.86 10.27 -9.66
C GLN A 160 -17.53 9.42 -8.44
N GLY A 161 -17.56 10.00 -7.24
CA GLY A 161 -17.14 9.31 -6.01
C GLY A 161 -17.87 7.99 -5.76
N TYR A 162 -19.18 7.95 -6.00
CA TYR A 162 -19.97 6.72 -5.90
C TYR A 162 -19.53 5.64 -6.91
N LEU A 163 -19.35 6.03 -8.19
CA LEU A 163 -18.90 5.11 -9.23
C LEU A 163 -17.48 4.59 -8.96
N ALA A 164 -16.60 5.42 -8.40
CA ALA A 164 -15.25 5.03 -8.02
C ALA A 164 -15.27 3.94 -6.92
N ILE A 165 -16.10 4.11 -5.89
CA ILE A 165 -16.24 3.13 -4.80
C ILE A 165 -16.82 1.82 -5.34
N ASN A 166 -17.88 1.88 -6.14
CA ASN A 166 -18.51 0.68 -6.71
C ASN A 166 -17.54 -0.09 -7.61
N ASN A 167 -16.78 0.62 -8.44
CA ASN A 167 -15.73 0.01 -9.24
C ASN A 167 -14.67 -0.63 -8.35
N PHE A 168 -14.15 0.08 -7.34
CA PHE A 168 -13.14 -0.46 -6.45
C PHE A 168 -13.56 -1.79 -5.79
N ILE A 169 -14.78 -1.84 -5.26
CA ILE A 169 -15.35 -3.06 -4.65
C ILE A 169 -15.45 -4.19 -5.70
N SER A 170 -15.92 -3.87 -6.91
CA SER A 170 -16.03 -4.86 -7.99
C SER A 170 -14.67 -5.45 -8.37
N HIS A 171 -13.65 -4.61 -8.53
CA HIS A 171 -12.29 -5.06 -8.88
C HIS A 171 -11.69 -5.94 -7.77
N ILE A 172 -11.89 -5.57 -6.50
CA ILE A 172 -11.47 -6.41 -5.37
C ILE A 172 -12.18 -7.77 -5.44
N PHE A 173 -13.50 -7.77 -5.58
CA PHE A 173 -14.29 -9.00 -5.59
C PHE A 173 -13.83 -9.95 -6.70
N PHE A 174 -13.72 -9.48 -7.94
CA PHE A 174 -13.27 -10.32 -9.06
C PHE A 174 -11.83 -10.80 -8.89
N SER A 175 -10.94 -9.95 -8.35
CA SER A 175 -9.54 -10.31 -8.12
C SER A 175 -9.40 -11.41 -7.08
N TYR A 176 -10.10 -11.30 -5.95
CA TYR A 176 -10.07 -12.34 -4.91
C TYR A 176 -10.79 -13.63 -5.34
N ALA A 177 -11.89 -13.54 -6.09
CA ALA A 177 -12.58 -14.72 -6.63
C ALA A 177 -11.65 -15.53 -7.55
N ALA A 178 -10.95 -14.85 -8.46
CA ALA A 178 -9.99 -15.51 -9.34
C ALA A 178 -8.74 -16.01 -8.58
N ALA A 179 -8.26 -15.24 -7.58
CA ALA A 179 -7.14 -15.64 -6.73
C ALA A 179 -7.39 -16.97 -6.02
N ILE A 180 -8.61 -17.17 -5.51
CA ILE A 180 -9.01 -18.40 -4.83
C ILE A 180 -8.97 -19.58 -5.81
N LEU A 181 -9.50 -19.41 -7.03
CA LEU A 181 -9.44 -20.45 -8.06
C LEU A 181 -7.99 -20.82 -8.40
N VAL A 182 -7.13 -19.82 -8.61
CA VAL A 182 -5.70 -20.04 -8.91
C VAL A 182 -4.97 -20.70 -7.75
N SER A 183 -5.24 -20.28 -6.51
CA SER A 183 -4.64 -20.89 -5.30
C SER A 183 -5.07 -22.36 -5.13
N ILE A 184 -6.32 -22.70 -5.43
CA ILE A 184 -6.78 -24.10 -5.37
C ILE A 184 -6.12 -24.96 -6.46
N VAL A 185 -6.04 -24.45 -7.69
CA VAL A 185 -5.51 -25.20 -8.84
C VAL A 185 -3.99 -25.38 -8.78
N PHE A 186 -3.24 -24.37 -8.32
CA PHE A 186 -1.78 -24.41 -8.31
C PHE A 186 -1.22 -24.62 -6.91
N GLU A 187 -1.57 -23.78 -5.94
CA GLU A 187 -0.93 -23.77 -4.61
C GLU A 187 -1.22 -25.06 -3.82
N THR A 188 -2.46 -25.55 -3.88
CA THR A 188 -2.89 -26.75 -3.14
C THR A 188 -2.18 -28.04 -3.59
N PRO A 189 -2.08 -28.39 -4.88
CA PRO A 189 -1.36 -29.59 -5.30
C PRO A 189 0.15 -29.51 -5.01
N PHE A 190 0.79 -28.34 -5.19
CA PHE A 190 2.21 -28.18 -4.85
C PHE A 190 2.46 -28.36 -3.35
N PHE A 191 1.59 -27.82 -2.49
CA PHE A 191 1.69 -28.00 -1.04
C PHE A 191 1.52 -29.46 -0.60
N ILE A 192 0.61 -30.21 -1.25
CA ILE A 192 0.43 -31.64 -0.99
C ILE A 192 1.65 -32.44 -1.44
N MET A 193 2.23 -32.11 -2.60
CA MET A 193 3.45 -32.73 -3.11
C MET A 193 4.66 -32.47 -2.19
N GLU A 194 4.84 -31.22 -1.76
CA GLU A 194 5.90 -30.83 -0.82
C GLU A 194 5.81 -31.61 0.50
N LYS A 195 4.62 -31.70 1.11
CA LYS A 195 4.41 -32.49 2.33
C LYS A 195 4.69 -33.98 2.15
N LYS A 196 4.42 -34.53 0.97
CA LYS A 196 4.72 -35.94 0.67
C LYS A 196 6.21 -36.17 0.41
N LEU A 197 6.90 -35.20 -0.18
CA LEU A 197 8.32 -35.28 -0.52
C LEU A 197 9.22 -35.05 0.69
N PHE A 198 8.94 -34.02 1.49
CA PHE A 198 9.68 -33.68 2.70
C PHE A 198 9.09 -34.32 3.95
N LYS A 199 8.57 -35.53 3.81
CA LYS A 199 8.01 -36.32 4.91
C LYS A 199 9.12 -36.63 5.93
N ARG A 200 9.31 -35.69 6.85
CA ARG A 200 9.98 -35.79 8.14
C ARG A 200 8.99 -35.29 9.19
#